data_AF-A0A397CHA6-F1
#
_entry.id   AF-A0A397CHA6-F1
#
_cell.length_a   1.000
_cell.length_b   1.000
_cell.length_c   1.000
_cell.angle_alpha   90.00
_cell.angle_beta   90.00
_cell.angle_gamma   90.00
#
_symmetry.space_group_name_H-M   'P 1'
#
loop_
_entity.id
_entity.type
_entity.pdbx_description
1 polymer ?
#
loop_
_entity_poly.entity_id
_entity_poly.type
_entity_poly.pdbx_seq_one_letter_code
_entity_poly.pdbx_strand_id
1 'polypeptide(L)'
;MRLEIEGLEVLFPYPRVYAEQVTYMRELKRALDAKGHAMLEMPTGTGKTVALLSLVLSYKYAHPQTTGKLIYCTRTVPEMSKCVEEIKHVMTYRAEVLGAQATTITAVCLSSRRNMCVHPRVMNNPDGETVDGQCRQMTASWVRGRADAGMNVETCSFYENYDRRSTDEQVLESGVYTLDDLKALGTKRGWCPYFMTRQAIGTADVVVYNYQYMLDPKVSQMVSRSLERDCIVVFDEAHNIDNVCIEALSVTLNRRALDRASRNLTTISTTVSRMKQADKAKLDAEYRRLVEGLRSSGTVVGVSDASDLAAANPVLPADVLEEAIP
;
A
#
# COMPACT_ATOMS: atom_id res chain seq x y z
N MET A 1 3.74 -28.71 22.12
CA MET A 1 2.74 -29.57 22.80
C MET A 1 1.32 -29.29 22.31
N ARG A 2 0.38 -30.20 22.57
CA ARG A 2 -1.06 -29.99 22.42
C ARG A 2 -1.66 -29.57 23.76
N LEU A 3 -2.35 -28.43 23.79
CA LEU A 3 -3.03 -27.90 24.98
C LEU A 3 -4.54 -27.92 24.73
N GLU A 4 -5.30 -28.30 25.75
CA GLU A 4 -6.76 -28.15 25.73
C GLU A 4 -7.11 -26.83 26.44
N ILE A 5 -7.83 -25.96 25.74
CA ILE A 5 -8.31 -24.67 26.26
C ILE A 5 -9.81 -24.56 25.97
N GLU A 6 -10.66 -24.96 26.93
CA GLU A 6 -12.12 -24.82 26.87
C GLU A 6 -12.76 -25.35 25.56
N GLY A 7 -12.38 -26.55 25.15
CA GLY A 7 -12.86 -27.24 23.94
C GLY A 7 -12.02 -26.99 22.69
N LEU A 8 -10.95 -26.18 22.76
CA LEU A 8 -10.05 -25.92 21.64
C LEU A 8 -8.69 -26.62 21.83
N GLU A 9 -8.25 -27.38 20.82
CA GLU A 9 -6.88 -27.91 20.77
C GLU A 9 -5.90 -26.82 20.27
N VAL A 10 -5.06 -26.34 21.18
CA VAL A 10 -4.02 -25.34 20.91
C VAL A 10 -2.68 -26.01 20.67
N LEU A 11 -2.10 -25.77 19.49
CA LEU A 11 -0.78 -26.25 19.12
C LEU A 11 0.28 -25.24 19.56
N PHE A 12 0.89 -25.50 20.71
CA PHE A 12 1.85 -24.60 21.34
C PHE A 12 3.29 -25.07 21.05
N PRO A 13 4.21 -24.25 20.49
CA PRO A 13 5.48 -24.72 19.95
C PRO A 13 6.54 -25.10 21.00
N TYR A 14 6.30 -24.82 22.29
CA TYR A 14 7.23 -25.13 23.36
C TYR A 14 6.85 -26.40 24.15
N PRO A 15 7.82 -27.03 24.84
CA PRO A 15 7.58 -28.21 25.68
C PRO A 15 7.04 -27.88 27.07
N ARG A 16 7.01 -26.60 27.48
CA ARG A 16 6.40 -26.13 28.74
C ARG A 16 5.56 -24.89 28.48
N VAL A 17 4.46 -24.75 29.21
CA VAL A 17 3.55 -23.59 29.20
C VAL A 17 3.48 -23.02 30.61
N TYR A 18 3.42 -21.70 30.75
CA TYR A 18 3.24 -21.03 32.03
C TYR A 18 1.75 -20.95 32.41
N ALA A 19 1.44 -20.90 33.70
CA ALA A 19 0.05 -20.83 34.17
C ALA A 19 -0.63 -19.52 33.72
N GLU A 20 0.14 -18.44 33.65
CA GLU A 20 -0.26 -17.13 33.17
C GLU A 20 -0.60 -17.17 31.67
N GLN A 21 0.18 -17.90 30.86
CA GLN A 21 -0.12 -18.10 29.43
C GLN A 21 -1.43 -18.86 29.23
N VAL A 22 -1.69 -19.90 30.04
CA VAL A 22 -2.95 -20.65 29.96
C VAL A 22 -4.13 -19.77 30.34
N THR A 23 -3.99 -18.95 31.39
CA THR A 23 -5.05 -18.01 31.82
C THR A 23 -5.31 -16.96 30.74
N TYR A 24 -4.25 -16.38 30.18
CA TYR A 24 -4.33 -15.45 29.05
C TYR A 24 -5.05 -16.07 27.84
N MET A 25 -4.71 -17.32 27.49
CA MET A 25 -5.33 -18.03 26.38
C MET A 25 -6.82 -18.31 26.62
N ARG A 26 -7.24 -18.61 27.85
CA ARG A 26 -8.68 -18.77 28.17
C ARG A 26 -9.44 -17.47 27.97
N GLU A 27 -8.95 -16.37 28.54
CA GLU A 27 -9.65 -15.07 28.41
C GLU A 27 -9.67 -14.59 26.96
N LEU A 28 -8.58 -14.79 26.20
CA LEU A 28 -8.56 -14.50 24.78
C LEU A 28 -9.56 -15.36 23.99
N LYS A 29 -9.67 -16.66 24.29
CA LYS A 29 -10.64 -17.55 23.64
C LYS A 29 -12.08 -17.10 23.91
N ARG A 30 -12.41 -16.79 25.16
CA ARG A 30 -13.75 -16.30 25.55
C ARG A 30 -14.13 -15.02 24.79
N ALA A 31 -13.18 -14.11 24.60
CA ALA A 31 -13.39 -12.90 23.83
C ALA A 31 -13.66 -13.18 22.34
N LEU A 32 -12.92 -14.13 21.75
CA LEU A 32 -13.12 -14.58 20.37
C LEU A 32 -14.50 -15.23 20.20
N ASP A 33 -14.87 -16.14 21.11
CA ASP A 33 -16.17 -16.82 21.10
C ASP A 33 -17.35 -15.84 21.24
N ALA A 34 -17.19 -14.80 22.05
CA ALA A 34 -18.17 -13.73 22.23
C ALA A 34 -18.22 -12.74 21.04
N LYS A 35 -17.29 -12.83 20.08
CA LYS A 35 -17.10 -11.86 18.98
C LYS A 35 -16.98 -10.41 19.49
N GLY A 36 -16.33 -10.23 20.63
CA GLY A 36 -16.20 -8.95 21.33
C GLY A 36 -14.78 -8.39 21.31
N HIS A 37 -14.60 -7.29 22.04
CA HIS A 37 -13.28 -6.71 22.30
C HIS A 37 -12.77 -7.17 23.67
N ALA A 38 -11.46 -7.38 23.78
CA ALA A 38 -10.81 -7.67 25.05
C ALA A 38 -9.55 -6.83 25.22
N MET A 39 -9.35 -6.35 26.45
CA MET A 39 -8.12 -5.71 26.89
C MET A 39 -7.42 -6.68 27.83
N LEU A 40 -6.34 -7.28 27.36
CA LEU A 40 -5.61 -8.31 28.09
C LEU A 40 -4.22 -7.79 28.46
N GLU A 41 -3.96 -7.77 29.76
CA GLU A 41 -2.64 -7.44 30.29
C GLU A 41 -1.86 -8.72 30.55
N MET A 42 -0.62 -8.78 30.05
CA MET A 42 0.30 -9.85 30.41
C MET A 42 1.71 -9.28 30.59
N PRO A 43 2.42 -9.62 31.68
CA PRO A 43 3.74 -9.07 31.96
C PRO A 43 4.76 -9.47 30.89
N THR A 44 5.71 -8.56 30.63
CA THR A 44 6.77 -8.75 29.63
C THR A 44 7.62 -9.98 29.92
N GLY A 45 8.12 -10.64 28.87
CA GLY A 45 9.01 -11.80 29.00
C GLY A 45 8.32 -13.13 29.28
N THR A 46 6.99 -13.16 29.39
CA THR A 46 6.20 -14.39 29.61
C THR A 46 5.73 -15.07 28.32
N GLY A 47 6.16 -14.60 27.14
CA GLY A 47 5.79 -15.21 25.86
C GLY A 47 4.37 -14.87 25.38
N LYS A 48 3.97 -13.59 25.48
CA LYS A 48 2.67 -13.09 24.99
C LYS A 48 2.39 -13.38 23.54
N THR A 49 3.33 -13.02 22.69
CA THR A 49 3.20 -13.17 21.24
C THR A 49 2.97 -14.63 20.87
N VAL A 50 3.76 -15.56 21.40
CA VAL A 50 3.59 -16.99 21.09
C VAL A 50 2.29 -17.58 21.63
N ALA A 51 1.87 -17.22 22.85
CA ALA A 51 0.60 -17.70 23.41
C ALA A 51 -0.61 -17.20 22.60
N LEU A 52 -0.59 -15.91 22.23
CA LEU A 52 -1.60 -15.31 21.37
C LEU A 52 -1.65 -15.98 20.00
N LEU A 53 -0.51 -16.08 19.31
CA LEU A 53 -0.45 -16.65 17.96
C LEU A 53 -0.85 -18.13 17.94
N SER A 54 -0.40 -18.91 18.93
CA SER A 54 -0.75 -20.33 19.03
C SER A 54 -2.25 -20.52 19.19
N LEU A 55 -2.89 -19.74 20.07
CA LEU A 55 -4.33 -19.80 20.27
C LEU A 55 -5.10 -19.35 19.04
N VAL A 56 -4.80 -18.17 18.50
CA VAL A 56 -5.56 -17.58 17.37
C VAL A 56 -5.45 -18.45 16.11
N LEU A 57 -4.27 -19.01 15.82
CA LEU A 57 -4.07 -19.86 14.65
C LEU A 57 -4.73 -21.23 14.83
N SER A 58 -4.77 -21.77 16.05
CA SER A 58 -5.60 -22.95 16.35
C SER A 58 -7.09 -22.64 16.27
N TYR A 59 -7.53 -21.47 16.73
CA TYR A 59 -8.92 -21.02 16.65
C TYR A 59 -9.38 -20.91 15.20
N LYS A 60 -8.58 -20.26 14.35
CA LYS A 60 -8.83 -20.12 12.91
C LYS A 60 -8.89 -21.49 12.22
N TYR A 61 -7.99 -22.41 12.59
CA TYR A 61 -7.99 -23.77 12.04
C TYR A 61 -9.24 -24.56 12.43
N ALA A 62 -9.74 -24.40 13.66
CA ALA A 62 -10.98 -25.05 14.11
C ALA A 62 -12.25 -24.39 13.53
N HIS A 63 -12.18 -23.09 13.19
CA HIS A 63 -13.32 -22.29 12.74
C HIS A 63 -13.07 -21.53 11.42
N PRO A 64 -12.74 -22.23 10.31
CA PRO A 64 -12.30 -21.58 9.07
C PRO A 64 -13.40 -20.74 8.39
N GLN A 65 -14.67 -21.05 8.63
CA GLN A 65 -15.81 -20.36 8.01
C GLN A 65 -16.22 -19.08 8.74
N THR A 66 -15.84 -18.93 10.00
CA THR A 66 -16.25 -17.82 10.87
C THR A 66 -15.08 -16.98 11.34
N THR A 67 -13.85 -17.39 11.05
CA THR A 67 -12.62 -16.68 11.38
C THR A 67 -11.87 -16.28 10.12
N GLY A 68 -12.02 -15.02 9.76
CA GLY A 68 -11.30 -14.38 8.67
C GLY A 68 -9.83 -14.12 9.00
N LYS A 69 -9.29 -13.05 8.42
CA LYS A 69 -7.88 -12.66 8.55
C LYS A 69 -7.45 -12.35 9.99
N LEU A 70 -6.21 -12.71 10.34
CA LEU A 70 -5.52 -12.18 11.52
C LEU A 70 -4.72 -10.94 11.12
N ILE A 71 -4.99 -9.83 11.78
CA ILE A 71 -4.26 -8.59 11.62
C ILE A 71 -3.52 -8.31 12.91
N TYR A 72 -2.19 -8.32 12.84
CA TYR A 72 -1.34 -8.07 13.98
C TYR A 72 -0.67 -6.71 13.83
N CYS A 73 -1.03 -5.77 14.68
CA CYS A 73 -0.49 -4.44 14.67
C CYS A 73 0.60 -4.30 15.74
N THR A 74 1.80 -3.89 15.31
CA THR A 74 2.94 -3.58 16.18
C THR A 74 3.22 -2.08 16.19
N ARG A 75 4.07 -1.62 17.11
CA ARG A 75 4.50 -0.22 17.15
C ARG A 75 5.72 0.01 16.26
N THR A 76 6.66 -0.93 16.25
CA THR A 76 7.95 -0.76 15.56
C THR A 76 8.23 -1.85 14.53
N VAL A 77 9.15 -1.57 13.61
CA VAL A 77 9.60 -2.52 12.58
C VAL A 77 10.36 -3.71 13.20
N PRO A 78 11.25 -3.54 14.20
CA PRO A 78 11.86 -4.68 14.88
C PRO A 78 10.86 -5.60 15.58
N GLU A 79 9.81 -5.06 16.20
CA GLU A 79 8.72 -5.86 16.77
C GLU A 79 7.98 -6.65 15.70
N MET A 80 7.70 -6.02 14.55
CA MET A 80 7.08 -6.70 13.41
C MET A 80 7.96 -7.88 12.93
N SER A 81 9.27 -7.67 12.77
CA SER A 81 10.19 -8.76 12.39
C SER A 81 10.17 -9.90 13.41
N LYS A 82 10.22 -9.58 14.71
CA LYS A 82 10.11 -10.59 15.78
C LYS A 82 8.79 -11.35 15.72
N CYS A 83 7.68 -10.65 15.52
CA CYS A 83 6.35 -11.27 15.39
C CYS A 83 6.29 -12.26 14.22
N VAL A 84 6.85 -11.90 13.06
CA VAL A 84 6.89 -12.78 11.89
C VAL A 84 7.74 -14.03 12.15
N GLU A 85 8.88 -13.89 12.82
CA GLU A 85 9.69 -15.04 13.24
C GLU A 85 8.95 -15.96 14.22
N GLU A 86 8.18 -15.40 15.15
CA GLU A 86 7.32 -16.18 16.05
C GLU A 86 6.21 -16.92 15.27
N ILE A 87 5.57 -16.26 14.30
CA ILE A 87 4.59 -16.91 13.40
C ILE A 87 5.25 -18.09 12.68
N LYS A 88 6.47 -17.89 12.16
CA LYS A 88 7.24 -18.94 11.48
C LYS A 88 7.52 -20.12 12.41
N HIS A 89 7.93 -19.84 13.65
CA HIS A 89 8.17 -20.88 14.66
C HIS A 89 6.90 -21.69 14.98
N VAL A 90 5.77 -21.01 15.20
CA VAL A 90 4.47 -21.66 15.42
C VAL A 90 4.07 -22.49 14.19
N MET A 91 4.27 -21.99 12.96
CA MET A 91 3.91 -22.70 11.74
C MET A 91 4.76 -23.95 11.51
N THR A 92 6.07 -23.89 11.77
CA THR A 92 6.94 -25.06 11.69
C THR A 92 6.44 -26.16 12.64
N TYR A 93 6.15 -25.81 13.88
CA TYR A 93 5.61 -26.78 14.85
C TYR A 93 4.25 -27.37 14.40
N ARG A 94 3.36 -26.54 13.86
CA ARG A 94 2.08 -27.03 13.35
C ARG A 94 2.25 -27.98 12.17
N ALA A 95 3.18 -27.68 11.25
CA ALA A 95 3.47 -28.54 10.10
C ALA A 95 4.02 -29.90 10.53
N GLU A 96 4.84 -29.95 11.59
CA GLU A 96 5.33 -31.20 12.18
C GLU A 96 4.20 -32.04 12.79
N VAL A 97 3.20 -31.41 13.41
CA VAL A 97 2.13 -32.11 14.13
C VAL A 97 0.95 -32.50 13.25
N LEU A 98 0.56 -31.66 12.30
CA LEU A 98 -0.63 -31.83 11.44
C LEU A 98 -0.28 -32.27 10.01
N GLY A 99 0.99 -32.18 9.61
CA GLY A 99 1.44 -32.37 8.24
C GLY A 99 1.36 -31.08 7.41
N ALA A 100 2.31 -30.91 6.47
CA ALA A 100 2.51 -29.67 5.72
C ALA A 100 1.28 -29.21 4.90
N GLN A 101 0.45 -30.14 4.43
CA GLN A 101 -0.74 -29.80 3.63
C GLN A 101 -1.90 -29.26 4.49
N ALA A 102 -1.93 -29.55 5.79
CA ALA A 102 -2.96 -29.05 6.70
C ALA A 102 -2.64 -27.63 7.22
N THR A 103 -1.47 -27.07 6.90
CA THR A 103 -0.97 -25.82 7.49
C THR A 103 -0.58 -24.79 6.43
N THR A 104 -1.27 -24.78 5.29
CA THR A 104 -1.05 -23.78 4.24
C THR A 104 -1.64 -22.44 4.68
N ILE A 105 -0.82 -21.58 5.28
CA ILE A 105 -1.16 -20.19 5.55
C ILE A 105 -0.23 -19.26 4.78
N THR A 106 -0.74 -18.08 4.43
CA THR A 106 0.09 -17.00 3.89
C THR A 106 0.17 -15.87 4.92
N ALA A 107 1.36 -15.64 5.47
CA ALA A 107 1.62 -14.56 6.41
C ALA A 107 2.57 -13.54 5.79
N VAL A 108 2.17 -12.27 5.78
CA VAL A 108 2.96 -11.18 5.19
C VAL A 108 3.13 -10.03 6.18
N CYS A 109 4.23 -9.29 6.03
CA CYS A 109 4.46 -8.06 6.75
C CYS A 109 4.51 -6.85 5.81
N LEU A 110 3.83 -5.76 6.18
CA LEU A 110 3.83 -4.50 5.43
C LEU A 110 4.57 -3.41 6.21
N SER A 111 5.51 -2.77 5.52
CA SER A 111 6.20 -1.57 6.01
C SER A 111 6.18 -0.44 5.00
N SER A 112 6.84 0.68 5.33
CA SER A 112 6.99 1.81 4.42
C SER A 112 7.82 1.45 3.18
N ARG A 113 7.72 2.27 2.13
CA ARG A 113 8.53 2.09 0.92
C ARG A 113 10.02 2.11 1.22
N ARG A 114 10.47 2.92 2.18
CA ARG A 114 11.88 2.95 2.63
C ARG A 114 12.37 1.59 3.12
N ASN A 115 11.50 0.79 3.73
CA ASN A 115 11.87 -0.50 4.28
C ASN A 115 11.67 -1.66 3.30
N MET A 116 11.09 -1.44 2.12
CA MET A 116 10.75 -2.51 1.16
C MET A 116 11.23 -2.23 -0.27
N CYS A 117 11.66 -1.01 -0.58
CA CYS A 117 12.15 -0.65 -1.91
C CYS A 117 13.53 -1.28 -2.15
N VAL A 118 13.73 -1.78 -3.37
CA VAL A 118 14.98 -2.38 -3.86
C VAL A 118 15.61 -1.57 -4.99
N HIS A 119 14.97 -0.47 -5.41
CA HIS A 119 15.47 0.37 -6.51
C HIS A 119 16.67 1.21 -6.02
N PRO A 120 17.88 1.03 -6.56
CA PRO A 120 19.11 1.63 -6.00
C PRO A 120 19.03 3.16 -5.89
N ARG A 121 18.53 3.83 -6.94
CA ARG A 121 18.40 5.29 -6.95
C ARG A 121 17.43 5.84 -5.90
N VAL A 122 16.34 5.12 -5.64
CA VAL A 122 15.34 5.54 -4.65
C VAL A 122 15.89 5.34 -3.25
N MET A 123 16.57 4.21 -3.02
CA MET A 123 17.16 3.86 -1.73
C MET A 123 18.36 4.72 -1.34
N ASN A 124 18.96 5.44 -2.30
CA ASN A 124 20.02 6.41 -2.01
C ASN A 124 19.52 7.70 -1.32
N ASN A 125 18.20 7.86 -1.15
CA ASN A 125 17.62 9.03 -0.47
C ASN A 125 17.62 8.85 1.06
N PRO A 126 17.86 9.92 1.83
CA PRO A 126 18.08 9.82 3.27
C PRO A 126 16.80 9.55 4.06
N ASP A 127 15.66 10.10 3.63
CA ASP A 127 14.42 10.12 4.38
C ASP A 127 13.25 9.44 3.64
N GLY A 128 12.19 9.11 4.38
CA GLY A 128 11.03 8.40 3.83
C GLY A 128 10.18 9.23 2.87
N GLU A 129 10.10 10.54 3.08
CA GLU A 129 9.29 11.45 2.26
C GLU A 129 9.90 11.60 0.87
N THR A 130 11.22 11.76 0.77
CA THR A 130 11.93 11.77 -0.51
C THR A 130 11.87 10.41 -1.21
N VAL A 131 11.96 9.30 -0.49
CA VAL A 131 11.75 7.95 -1.04
C VAL A 131 10.36 7.83 -1.68
N ASP A 132 9.31 8.28 -0.99
CA ASP A 132 7.94 8.26 -1.50
C ASP A 132 7.76 9.16 -2.72
N GLY A 133 8.35 10.36 -2.69
CA GLY A 133 8.35 11.30 -3.81
C GLY A 133 9.03 10.73 -5.05
N GLN A 134 10.22 10.16 -4.90
CA GLN A 134 10.99 9.53 -5.99
C GLN A 134 10.28 8.29 -6.55
N CYS A 135 9.71 7.45 -5.69
CA CYS A 135 8.89 6.33 -6.13
C CYS A 135 7.70 6.82 -6.98
N ARG A 136 6.99 7.86 -6.53
CA ARG A 136 5.86 8.45 -7.27
C ARG A 136 6.29 9.06 -8.60
N GLN A 137 7.46 9.69 -8.68
CA GLN A 137 8.00 10.26 -9.92
C GLN A 137 8.26 9.21 -11.01
N MET A 138 8.41 7.94 -10.65
CA MET A 138 8.67 6.86 -11.62
C MET A 138 7.46 5.92 -11.84
N THR A 139 6.47 5.96 -10.96
CA THR A 139 5.32 5.01 -10.98
C THR A 139 3.98 5.68 -11.23
N ALA A 140 3.92 7.02 -11.24
CA ALA A 140 2.69 7.74 -11.50
C ALA A 140 2.15 7.51 -12.91
N SER A 141 0.82 7.40 -13.03
CA SER A 141 0.13 7.09 -14.30
C SER A 141 0.48 8.03 -15.44
N TRP A 142 0.65 9.34 -15.17
CA TRP A 142 1.04 10.31 -16.19
C TRP A 142 2.49 10.16 -16.67
N VAL A 143 3.38 9.59 -15.86
CA VAL A 143 4.77 9.29 -16.26
C VAL A 143 4.77 8.05 -17.12
N ARG A 144 4.03 7.01 -16.71
CA ARG A 144 3.87 5.77 -17.45
C ARG A 144 3.24 6.00 -18.82
N GLY A 145 2.15 6.77 -18.89
CA GLY A 145 1.51 7.13 -20.16
C GLY A 145 2.42 7.92 -21.13
N ARG A 146 3.37 8.70 -20.60
CA ARG A 146 4.40 9.35 -21.45
C ARG A 146 5.45 8.35 -21.94
N ALA A 147 5.85 7.39 -21.10
CA ALA A 147 6.76 6.32 -21.49
C ALA A 147 6.15 5.45 -22.60
N ASP A 148 4.85 5.12 -22.47
CA ASP A 148 4.10 4.35 -23.46
C ASP A 148 3.94 5.13 -24.79
N ALA A 149 3.84 6.46 -24.72
CA ALA A 149 3.87 7.35 -25.88
C ALA A 149 5.28 7.51 -26.50
N GLY A 150 6.27 6.72 -26.07
CA GLY A 150 7.64 6.72 -26.60
C GLY A 150 8.50 7.90 -26.15
N MET A 151 8.06 8.67 -25.15
CA MET A 151 8.86 9.77 -24.61
C MET A 151 9.98 9.21 -23.73
N ASN A 152 11.16 9.85 -23.77
CA ASN A 152 12.29 9.47 -22.92
C ASN A 152 12.07 9.91 -21.47
N VAL A 153 11.29 9.12 -20.73
CA VAL A 153 11.02 9.30 -19.30
C VAL A 153 11.43 8.04 -18.55
N GLU A 154 11.97 8.22 -17.35
CA GLU A 154 12.44 7.11 -16.54
C GLU A 154 11.30 6.52 -15.70
N THR A 155 11.07 5.22 -15.84
CA THR A 155 10.09 4.45 -15.08
C THR A 155 10.78 3.43 -14.18
N CYS A 156 10.06 2.93 -13.17
CA CYS A 156 10.59 1.94 -12.24
C CYS A 156 10.45 0.53 -12.85
N SER A 157 11.56 -0.06 -13.28
CA SER A 157 11.58 -1.41 -13.88
C SER A 157 10.90 -2.47 -13.01
N PHE A 158 11.13 -2.46 -11.69
CA PHE A 158 10.51 -3.39 -10.75
C PHE A 158 8.98 -3.26 -10.70
N TYR A 159 8.46 -2.04 -10.82
CA TYR A 159 7.02 -1.80 -10.82
C TYR A 159 6.42 -2.18 -12.17
N GLU A 160 7.03 -1.78 -13.28
CA GLU A 160 6.54 -2.12 -14.62
C GLU A 160 6.51 -3.63 -14.86
N ASN A 161 7.56 -4.35 -14.44
CA ASN A 161 7.59 -5.81 -14.54
C ASN A 161 6.51 -6.48 -13.68
N TYR A 162 6.22 -5.91 -12.51
CA TYR A 162 5.15 -6.38 -11.66
C TYR A 162 3.76 -6.09 -12.25
N ASP A 163 3.58 -4.95 -12.91
CA ASP A 163 2.30 -4.55 -13.51
C ASP A 163 2.00 -5.32 -14.82
N ARG A 164 3.05 -5.69 -15.56
CA ARG A 164 2.95 -6.48 -16.82
C ARG A 164 2.65 -7.97 -16.62
N ARG A 165 2.73 -8.47 -15.38
CA ARG A 165 2.47 -9.89 -15.09
C ARG A 165 1.04 -10.26 -15.49
N SER A 166 0.79 -11.54 -15.75
CA SER A 166 -0.59 -12.02 -15.92
C SER A 166 -1.34 -11.87 -14.60
N THR A 167 -2.61 -11.44 -14.64
CA THR A 167 -3.48 -11.36 -13.46
C THR A 167 -3.60 -12.70 -12.74
N ASP A 168 -3.50 -13.81 -13.50
CA ASP A 168 -3.59 -15.19 -13.01
C ASP A 168 -2.31 -15.67 -12.31
N GLU A 169 -1.21 -14.92 -12.41
CA GLU A 169 0.05 -15.29 -11.79
C GLU A 169 -0.03 -15.11 -10.27
N GLN A 170 0.13 -16.22 -9.54
CA GLN A 170 0.10 -16.21 -8.09
C GLN A 170 1.24 -15.34 -7.53
N VAL A 171 0.85 -14.27 -6.83
CA VAL A 171 1.78 -13.25 -6.32
C VAL A 171 2.71 -13.82 -5.27
N LEU A 172 2.17 -14.56 -4.30
CA LEU A 172 2.91 -15.26 -3.25
C LEU A 172 2.38 -16.68 -3.07
N GLU A 173 3.30 -17.61 -2.87
CA GLU A 173 3.00 -18.98 -2.45
C GLU A 173 2.60 -19.01 -0.96
N SER A 174 2.06 -20.13 -0.48
CA SER A 174 1.80 -20.27 0.96
C SER A 174 3.12 -20.30 1.72
N GLY A 175 3.20 -19.48 2.78
CA GLY A 175 4.42 -19.31 3.55
C GLY A 175 4.36 -18.09 4.47
N VAL A 176 5.36 -18.00 5.34
CA VAL A 176 5.55 -16.86 6.24
C VAL A 176 6.72 -16.03 5.70
N TYR A 177 6.44 -14.78 5.34
CA TYR A 177 7.41 -13.91 4.67
C TYR A 177 7.81 -12.73 5.55
N THR A 178 9.10 -12.65 5.88
CA THR A 178 9.72 -11.47 6.50
C THR A 178 9.92 -10.35 5.48
N LEU A 179 10.26 -9.14 5.96
CA LEU A 179 10.56 -8.01 5.07
C LEU A 179 11.73 -8.34 4.12
N ASP A 180 12.74 -9.03 4.62
CA ASP A 180 13.92 -9.36 3.85
C ASP A 180 13.65 -10.52 2.87
N ASP A 181 12.82 -11.49 3.25
CA ASP A 181 12.32 -12.52 2.32
C ASP A 181 11.55 -11.89 1.16
N LEU A 182 10.67 -10.92 1.44
CA LEU A 182 9.90 -10.21 0.41
C LEU A 182 10.80 -9.40 -0.53
N LYS A 183 11.85 -8.75 -0.01
CA LYS A 183 12.84 -8.06 -0.83
C LYS A 183 13.63 -9.02 -1.71
N ALA A 184 14.10 -10.13 -1.13
CA ALA A 184 14.86 -11.15 -1.86
C ALA A 184 14.01 -11.76 -2.98
N LEU A 185 12.75 -12.06 -2.68
CA LEU A 185 11.79 -12.59 -3.66
C LEU A 185 11.52 -11.58 -4.78
N GLY A 186 11.24 -10.32 -4.45
CA GLY A 186 11.00 -9.29 -5.45
C GLY A 186 12.24 -9.01 -6.31
N THR A 187 13.44 -9.05 -5.73
CA THR A 187 14.71 -8.92 -6.48
C THR A 187 14.91 -10.10 -7.43
N LYS A 188 14.65 -11.33 -6.96
CA LYS A 188 14.76 -12.56 -7.76
C LYS A 188 13.77 -12.60 -8.93
N ARG A 189 12.51 -12.18 -8.71
CA ARG A 189 11.47 -12.13 -9.74
C ARG A 189 11.51 -10.85 -10.60
N GLY A 190 12.29 -9.85 -10.21
CA GLY A 190 12.31 -8.53 -10.85
C GLY A 190 11.03 -7.72 -10.59
N TRP A 191 10.32 -7.98 -9.50
CA TRP A 191 9.08 -7.32 -9.09
C TRP A 191 9.28 -6.38 -7.92
N CYS A 192 8.48 -5.31 -7.86
CA CYS A 192 8.52 -4.37 -6.75
C CYS A 192 7.97 -5.01 -5.46
N PRO A 193 8.80 -5.22 -4.41
CA PRO A 193 8.34 -5.90 -3.19
C PRO A 193 7.18 -5.18 -2.51
N TYR A 194 7.21 -3.85 -2.48
CA TYR A 194 6.16 -3.04 -1.86
C TYR A 194 4.78 -3.26 -2.49
N PHE A 195 4.69 -3.17 -3.83
CA PHE A 195 3.42 -3.36 -4.54
C PHE A 195 2.98 -4.82 -4.56
N MET A 196 3.94 -5.75 -4.68
CA MET A 196 3.71 -7.19 -4.57
C MET A 196 3.06 -7.55 -3.22
N THR A 197 3.66 -7.13 -2.12
CA THR A 197 3.12 -7.37 -0.77
C THR A 197 1.79 -6.67 -0.57
N ARG A 198 1.65 -5.42 -1.06
CA ARG A 198 0.39 -4.67 -0.95
C ARG A 198 -0.78 -5.42 -1.59
N GLN A 199 -0.59 -6.05 -2.76
CA GLN A 199 -1.64 -6.87 -3.36
C GLN A 199 -1.86 -8.16 -2.59
N ALA A 200 -0.79 -8.80 -2.10
CA ALA A 200 -0.89 -10.03 -1.32
C ALA A 200 -1.65 -9.87 0.01
N ILE A 201 -1.75 -8.65 0.56
CA ILE A 201 -2.61 -8.35 1.73
C ILE A 201 -4.06 -8.77 1.48
N GLY A 202 -4.55 -8.72 0.24
CA GLY A 202 -5.90 -9.16 -0.10
C GLY A 202 -6.11 -10.66 0.17
N THR A 203 -5.13 -11.50 -0.15
CA THR A 203 -5.24 -12.96 -0.08
C THR A 203 -4.52 -13.58 1.13
N ALA A 204 -3.75 -12.82 1.89
CA ALA A 204 -3.02 -13.33 3.05
C ALA A 204 -3.96 -13.67 4.21
N ASP A 205 -3.63 -14.73 4.98
CA ASP A 205 -4.35 -15.14 6.18
C ASP A 205 -3.92 -14.34 7.42
N VAL A 206 -2.64 -13.96 7.45
CA VAL A 206 -2.05 -13.19 8.55
C VAL A 206 -1.31 -11.99 7.97
N VAL A 207 -1.60 -10.81 8.51
CA VAL A 207 -0.96 -9.56 8.08
C VAL A 207 -0.40 -8.85 9.29
N VAL A 208 0.90 -8.54 9.25
CA VAL A 208 1.60 -7.82 10.32
C VAL A 208 2.03 -6.44 9.81
N TYR A 209 1.64 -5.37 10.50
CA TYR A 209 2.09 -4.01 10.15
C TYR A 209 2.04 -3.06 11.35
N ASN A 210 2.45 -1.80 11.14
CA ASN A 210 2.39 -0.77 12.18
C ASN A 210 0.97 -0.24 12.41
N TYR A 211 0.61 0.12 13.65
CA TYR A 211 -0.64 0.80 14.04
C TYR A 211 -1.09 1.91 13.09
N GLN A 212 -0.15 2.68 12.57
CA GLN A 212 -0.44 3.79 11.65
C GLN A 212 -1.23 3.33 10.42
N TYR A 213 -0.99 2.11 9.92
CA TYR A 213 -1.74 1.56 8.78
C TYR A 213 -3.20 1.24 9.09
N MET A 214 -3.59 1.19 10.37
CA MET A 214 -4.99 1.04 10.78
C MET A 214 -5.60 2.36 11.25
N LEU A 215 -4.84 3.18 11.97
CA LEU A 215 -5.36 4.34 12.68
C LEU A 215 -5.27 5.64 11.89
N ASP A 216 -4.27 5.81 11.02
CA ASP A 216 -4.14 7.05 10.23
C ASP A 216 -5.08 7.00 9.01
N PRO A 217 -6.06 7.92 8.90
CA PRO A 217 -7.00 7.96 7.78
C PRO A 217 -6.36 8.06 6.39
N LYS A 218 -5.15 8.62 6.30
CA LYS A 218 -4.44 8.80 5.02
C LYS A 218 -3.94 7.49 4.43
N VAL A 219 -3.52 6.56 5.30
CA VAL A 219 -2.94 5.28 4.88
C VAL A 219 -3.87 4.09 5.11
N SER A 220 -4.79 4.18 6.07
CA SER A 220 -5.73 3.11 6.41
C SER A 220 -6.63 2.72 5.25
N GLN A 221 -7.01 3.66 4.38
CA GLN A 221 -7.78 3.38 3.17
C GLN A 221 -7.11 2.36 2.23
N MET A 222 -5.78 2.21 2.29
CA MET A 222 -5.05 1.24 1.47
C MET A 222 -5.24 -0.20 1.95
N VAL A 223 -5.43 -0.38 3.26
CA VAL A 223 -5.51 -1.69 3.91
C VAL A 223 -6.96 -2.05 4.23
N SER A 224 -7.78 -1.05 4.56
CA SER A 224 -9.16 -1.22 5.01
C SER A 224 -10.07 -1.88 3.97
N ARG A 225 -9.79 -1.69 2.68
CA ARG A 225 -10.53 -2.34 1.58
C ARG A 225 -10.35 -3.86 1.56
N SER A 226 -9.25 -4.35 2.11
CA SER A 226 -8.91 -5.77 2.18
C SER A 226 -9.30 -6.40 3.53
N LEU A 227 -9.96 -5.63 4.42
CA LEU A 227 -10.44 -6.13 5.70
C LEU A 227 -11.77 -6.85 5.53
N GLU A 228 -11.79 -8.11 5.91
CA GLU A 228 -13.02 -8.92 5.99
C GLU A 228 -13.86 -8.51 7.21
N ARG A 229 -15.18 -8.77 7.17
CA ARG A 229 -16.07 -8.48 8.29
C ARG A 229 -15.71 -9.28 9.55
N ASP A 230 -15.28 -10.52 9.37
CA ASP A 230 -14.97 -11.46 10.46
C ASP A 230 -13.45 -11.57 10.70
N CYS A 231 -12.71 -10.45 10.74
CA CYS A 231 -11.27 -10.46 11.01
C CYS A 231 -10.94 -10.29 12.51
N ILE A 232 -9.80 -10.83 12.93
CA ILE A 232 -9.25 -10.66 14.28
C ILE A 232 -8.16 -9.60 14.22
N VAL A 233 -8.34 -8.49 14.94
CA VAL A 233 -7.35 -7.42 15.03
C VAL A 233 -6.69 -7.44 16.41
N VAL A 234 -5.36 -7.44 16.42
CA VAL A 234 -4.53 -7.46 17.63
C VAL A 234 -3.67 -6.21 17.66
N PHE A 235 -3.81 -5.39 18.70
CA PHE A 235 -2.88 -4.31 19.00
C PHE A 235 -1.90 -4.77 20.09
N ASP A 236 -0.62 -4.90 19.74
CA ASP A 236 0.42 -5.35 20.68
C ASP A 236 1.30 -4.20 21.15
N GLU A 237 1.48 -4.03 22.46
CA GLU A 237 2.04 -2.83 23.10
C GLU A 237 1.18 -1.56 22.96
N ALA A 238 -0.14 -1.72 23.10
CA ALA A 238 -1.15 -0.68 22.83
C ALA A 238 -1.22 0.49 23.85
N HIS A 239 -0.23 0.63 24.73
CA HIS A 239 -0.20 1.68 25.76
C HIS A 239 -0.10 3.11 25.18
N ASN A 240 0.35 3.25 23.92
CA ASN A 240 0.50 4.54 23.22
C ASN A 240 -0.52 4.78 22.11
N ILE A 241 -1.63 4.03 22.09
CA ILE A 241 -2.62 4.13 21.01
C ILE A 241 -3.27 5.53 20.96
N ASP A 242 -3.46 6.15 22.12
CA ASP A 242 -3.98 7.50 22.30
C ASP A 242 -3.10 8.54 21.59
N ASN A 243 -1.79 8.50 21.83
CA ASN A 243 -0.81 9.39 21.24
C ASN A 243 -0.75 9.20 19.72
N VAL A 244 -0.81 7.96 19.24
CA VAL A 244 -0.84 7.66 17.79
C VAL A 244 -2.09 8.27 17.14
N CYS A 245 -3.25 8.17 17.78
CA CYS A 245 -4.49 8.79 17.30
C CYS A 245 -4.43 10.32 17.28
N ILE A 246 -3.88 10.92 18.34
CA ILE A 246 -3.70 12.38 18.42
C ILE A 246 -2.75 12.85 17.31
N GLU A 247 -1.61 12.20 17.13
CA GLU A 247 -0.62 12.57 16.10
C GLU A 247 -1.17 12.41 14.68
N ALA A 248 -1.92 11.35 14.40
CA ALA A 248 -2.47 11.09 13.06
C ALA A 248 -3.40 12.22 12.54
N LEU A 249 -4.10 12.88 13.46
CA LEU A 249 -5.04 13.98 13.15
C LEU A 249 -4.47 15.37 13.47
N SER A 250 -3.29 15.44 14.07
CA SER A 250 -2.65 16.71 14.42
C SER A 250 -1.84 17.27 13.25
N VAL A 251 -1.95 18.57 13.03
CA VAL A 251 -1.16 19.30 12.03
C VAL A 251 -0.53 20.52 12.69
N THR A 252 0.81 20.59 12.67
CA THR A 252 1.56 21.71 13.23
C THR A 252 1.96 22.69 12.13
N LEU A 253 1.43 23.90 12.18
CA LEU A 253 1.81 25.00 11.29
C LEU A 253 2.82 25.90 11.98
N ASN A 254 3.96 26.13 11.34
CA ASN A 254 4.98 27.06 11.82
C ASN A 254 5.40 28.03 10.71
N ARG A 255 6.12 29.10 11.08
CA ARG A 255 6.55 30.12 10.12
C ARG A 255 7.33 29.54 8.94
N ARG A 256 8.21 28.56 9.20
CA ARG A 256 8.99 27.87 8.15
C ARG A 256 8.11 27.10 7.17
N ALA A 257 7.01 26.51 7.64
CA ALA A 257 6.03 25.85 6.78
C ALA A 257 5.29 26.86 5.90
N LEU A 258 4.88 28.01 6.46
CA LEU A 258 4.22 29.08 5.71
C LEU A 258 5.14 29.71 4.65
N ASP A 259 6.40 29.97 4.99
CA ASP A 259 7.37 30.51 4.03
C ASP A 259 7.66 29.50 2.90
N ARG A 260 7.73 28.19 3.20
CA ARG A 260 7.81 27.13 2.19
C ARG A 260 6.56 27.07 1.31
N ALA A 261 5.37 27.18 1.90
CA ALA A 261 4.11 27.19 1.16
C ALA A 261 4.04 28.39 0.20
N SER A 262 4.45 29.59 0.64
CA SER A 262 4.51 30.78 -0.21
C SER A 262 5.45 30.59 -1.41
N ARG A 263 6.65 30.03 -1.20
CA ARG A 263 7.56 29.70 -2.30
C ARG A 263 6.94 28.68 -3.28
N ASN A 264 6.31 27.64 -2.76
CA ASN A 264 5.64 26.63 -3.58
C ASN A 264 4.50 27.24 -4.41
N LEU A 265 3.71 28.18 -3.86
CA LEU A 265 2.67 28.89 -4.60
C LEU A 265 3.24 29.70 -5.77
N THR A 266 4.37 30.38 -5.57
CA THR A 266 5.06 31.09 -6.67
C THR A 266 5.51 30.13 -7.76
N THR A 267 6.08 28.97 -7.39
CA THR A 267 6.49 27.92 -8.35
C THR A 267 5.30 27.36 -9.13
N ILE A 268 4.19 27.08 -8.45
CA ILE A 268 2.95 26.60 -9.09
C ILE A 268 2.40 27.66 -10.03
N SER A 269 2.29 28.92 -9.60
CA SER A 269 1.81 30.04 -10.42
C SER A 269 2.64 30.22 -11.71
N THR A 270 3.96 30.16 -11.58
CA THR A 270 4.88 30.24 -12.72
C THR A 270 4.69 29.05 -13.67
N THR A 271 4.53 27.84 -13.13
CA THR A 271 4.30 26.63 -13.92
C THR A 271 2.98 26.69 -14.68
N VAL A 272 1.90 27.12 -14.01
CA VAL A 272 0.58 27.29 -14.62
C VAL A 272 0.61 28.34 -15.72
N SER A 273 1.29 29.47 -15.50
CA SER A 273 1.45 30.53 -16.50
C SER A 273 2.19 30.02 -17.73
N ARG A 274 3.24 29.23 -17.54
CA ARG A 274 3.99 28.60 -18.63
C ARG A 274 3.15 27.59 -19.41
N MET A 275 2.38 26.74 -18.72
CA MET A 275 1.48 25.78 -19.38
C MET A 275 0.41 26.49 -20.22
N LYS A 276 -0.24 27.52 -19.66
CA LYS A 276 -1.22 28.33 -20.41
C LYS A 276 -0.63 28.96 -21.67
N GLN A 277 0.60 29.46 -21.60
CA GLN A 277 1.29 30.03 -22.77
C GLN A 277 1.63 28.95 -23.81
N ALA A 278 2.08 27.77 -23.39
CA ALA A 278 2.38 26.66 -24.28
C ALA A 278 1.12 26.11 -24.97
N ASP A 279 0.02 25.94 -24.23
CA ASP A 279 -1.26 25.47 -24.77
C ASP A 279 -1.85 26.48 -25.74
N LYS A 280 -1.81 27.78 -25.39
CA LYS A 280 -2.21 28.86 -26.31
C LYS A 280 -1.37 28.84 -27.59
N ALA A 281 -0.05 28.68 -27.49
CA ALA A 281 0.82 28.62 -28.65
C ALA A 281 0.53 27.40 -29.54
N LYS A 282 0.16 26.25 -28.96
CA LYS A 282 -0.24 25.05 -29.69
C LYS A 282 -1.57 25.27 -30.42
N LEU A 283 -2.57 25.84 -29.75
CA LEU A 283 -3.85 26.22 -30.35
C LEU A 283 -3.67 27.23 -31.50
N ASP A 284 -2.85 28.27 -31.29
CA ASP A 284 -2.56 29.27 -32.32
C ASP A 284 -1.80 28.68 -33.53
N ALA A 285 -1.01 27.62 -33.33
CA ALA A 285 -0.29 26.93 -34.39
C ALA A 285 -1.21 26.01 -35.21
N GLU A 286 -2.11 25.26 -34.55
CA GLU A 286 -3.12 24.45 -35.23
C GLU A 286 -4.13 25.31 -35.99
N TYR A 287 -4.58 26.43 -35.41
CA TYR A 287 -5.41 27.42 -36.12
C TYR A 287 -4.73 27.93 -37.39
N ARG A 288 -3.43 28.29 -37.31
CA ARG A 288 -2.66 28.72 -38.48
C ARG A 288 -2.54 27.62 -39.55
N ARG A 289 -2.27 26.38 -39.15
CA ARG A 289 -2.25 25.23 -40.06
C ARG A 289 -3.59 25.01 -40.74
N LEU A 290 -4.70 25.15 -40.02
CA LEU A 290 -6.04 24.99 -40.56
C LEU A 290 -6.37 26.08 -41.58
N VAL A 291 -6.05 27.35 -41.26
CA VAL A 291 -6.25 28.49 -42.17
C VAL A 291 -5.40 28.37 -43.43
N GLU A 292 -4.14 27.92 -43.30
CA GLU A 292 -3.25 27.71 -44.44
C GLU A 292 -3.67 26.51 -45.29
N GLY A 293 -4.13 25.42 -44.65
CA GLY A 293 -4.75 24.28 -45.31
C GLY A 293 -5.98 24.67 -46.13
N LEU A 294 -6.91 25.43 -45.54
CA LEU A 294 -8.11 25.94 -46.23
C LEU A 294 -7.79 26.88 -47.40
N ARG A 295 -6.71 27.67 -47.30
CA ARG A 295 -6.20 28.48 -48.42
C ARG A 295 -5.62 27.61 -49.54
N SER A 296 -4.92 26.53 -49.19
CA SER A 296 -4.30 25.61 -50.17
C SER A 296 -5.30 24.67 -50.87
N SER A 297 -6.39 24.27 -50.20
CA SER A 297 -7.43 23.40 -50.77
C SER A 297 -8.45 24.13 -51.68
N GLY A 298 -8.23 25.42 -51.98
CA GLY A 298 -9.04 26.17 -52.94
C GLY A 298 -10.50 26.40 -52.51
N THR A 299 -10.86 26.13 -51.25
CA THR A 299 -12.21 26.38 -50.73
C THR A 299 -12.44 27.87 -50.41
N VAL A 300 -11.38 28.67 -50.39
CA VAL A 300 -11.45 30.14 -50.37
C VAL A 300 -11.16 30.66 -51.78
N VAL A 301 -12.16 30.55 -52.66
CA VAL A 301 -12.14 31.25 -53.95
C VAL A 301 -12.42 32.73 -53.67
N GLY A 302 -11.38 33.55 -53.73
CA GLY A 302 -11.44 34.99 -53.96
C GLY A 302 -12.28 35.82 -53.00
N VAL A 303 -11.65 36.40 -51.98
CA VAL A 303 -12.17 37.63 -51.35
C VAL A 303 -11.04 38.64 -51.31
N SER A 304 -11.04 39.53 -52.31
CA SER A 304 -10.14 40.66 -52.46
C SER A 304 -10.67 41.89 -51.71
N ASP A 305 -11.23 41.72 -50.51
CA ASP A 305 -11.63 42.83 -49.64
C ASP A 305 -11.40 42.46 -48.17
N ALA A 306 -10.64 43.32 -47.50
CA ALA A 306 -10.12 43.10 -46.14
C ALA A 306 -11.16 43.34 -45.02
N SER A 307 -12.45 43.49 -45.33
CA SER A 307 -13.49 43.82 -44.35
C SER A 307 -14.32 42.63 -43.85
N ASP A 308 -14.38 41.51 -44.60
CA ASP A 308 -15.35 40.42 -44.32
C ASP A 308 -14.73 39.18 -43.66
N LEU A 309 -13.42 39.21 -43.37
CA LEU A 309 -12.72 38.18 -42.60
C LEU A 309 -13.19 38.07 -41.13
N ALA A 310 -14.03 38.99 -40.65
CA ALA A 310 -14.59 38.96 -39.31
C ALA A 310 -15.76 37.96 -39.13
N ALA A 311 -16.33 37.42 -40.22
CA ALA A 311 -17.61 36.68 -40.17
C ALA A 311 -17.49 35.14 -40.24
N ALA A 312 -16.35 34.58 -40.60
CA ALA A 312 -16.14 33.13 -40.61
C ALA A 312 -15.28 32.73 -39.41
N ASN A 313 -15.89 32.68 -38.22
CA ASN A 313 -15.25 32.04 -37.08
C ASN A 313 -15.30 30.52 -37.35
N PRO A 314 -14.17 29.83 -37.63
CA PRO A 314 -14.21 28.41 -37.85
C PRO A 314 -14.64 27.76 -36.55
N VAL A 315 -15.80 27.11 -36.56
CA VAL A 315 -16.29 26.33 -35.42
C VAL A 315 -15.28 25.20 -35.22
N LEU A 316 -14.51 25.28 -34.15
CA LEU A 316 -13.61 24.22 -33.73
C LEU A 316 -14.43 22.92 -33.58
N PRO A 317 -13.94 21.78 -34.08
CA PRO A 317 -14.56 20.49 -33.79
C PRO A 317 -14.72 20.32 -32.28
N ALA A 318 -15.90 19.87 -31.83
CA ALA A 318 -16.23 19.76 -30.41
C ALA A 318 -15.18 18.94 -29.62
N ASP A 319 -14.59 17.96 -30.30
CA ASP A 319 -13.54 17.06 -29.82
C ASP A 319 -12.30 17.81 -29.29
N VAL A 320 -11.96 18.97 -29.88
CA VAL A 320 -10.81 19.80 -29.49
C VAL A 320 -11.12 20.70 -28.29
N LEU A 321 -12.40 21.05 -28.08
CA LEU A 321 -12.85 21.80 -26.91
C LEU A 321 -12.98 20.90 -25.68
N GLU A 322 -13.28 19.62 -25.86
CA GLU A 322 -13.42 18.64 -24.77
C GLU A 322 -12.07 18.05 -24.30
N GLU A 323 -11.05 17.93 -25.16
CA GLU A 323 -9.72 17.41 -24.77
C GLU A 323 -8.83 18.42 -24.01
N ALA A 324 -9.21 19.70 -23.96
CA ALA A 324 -8.38 20.78 -23.41
C ALA A 324 -8.62 21.10 -21.92
N ILE A 325 -9.31 20.24 -21.18
CA ILE A 325 -9.53 20.42 -19.74
C ILE A 325 -9.09 19.14 -18.99
N PRO A 326 -8.05 19.21 -18.13
CA PRO A 326 -7.77 18.16 -17.16
C PRO A 326 -8.87 17.98 -16.12
#